data_AF-K9WIV4-F1
#
_entry.id   AF-K9WIV4-F1
#
_cell.length_a   1.000
_cell.length_b   1.000
_cell.length_c   1.000
_cell.angle_alpha   90.00
_cell.angle_beta   90.00
_cell.angle_gamma   90.00
#
_symmetry.space_group_name_H-M   'P 1'
#
loop_
_entity.id
_entity.type
_entity.pdbx_description
1 polymer ?
#
loop_
_entity_poly.entity_id
_entity_poly.type
_entity_poly.pdbx_seq_one_letter_code
_entity_poly.pdbx_strand_id
1 'polypeptide(L)' 'MQGESRNDAKFGFTPQAENWNGRLAMIGFVAALITEFVTGQGVLHFWGLL' A
#
# COMPACT_ATOMS: atom_id res chain seq x y z
N MET A 1 23.54 27.09 -12.35
CA MET A 1 23.41 27.10 -10.88
C MET A 1 23.27 25.65 -10.45
N GLN A 2 24.10 25.24 -9.49
CA GLN A 2 24.45 23.85 -9.16
C GLN A 2 23.24 22.97 -8.80
N GLY A 3 23.40 21.68 -9.05
CA GLY A 3 22.39 20.64 -8.84
C GLY A 3 21.88 20.60 -7.42
N GLU A 4 20.58 20.85 -7.26
CA GLU A 4 19.87 20.48 -6.05
C GLU A 4 19.62 18.97 -6.12
N SER A 5 20.13 18.25 -5.12
CA SER A 5 19.97 16.81 -4.95
C SER A 5 18.48 16.44 -5.02
N ARG A 6 18.04 15.88 -6.15
CA ARG A 6 16.72 15.22 -6.30
C ARG A 6 16.57 13.97 -5.42
N ASN A 7 17.58 13.70 -4.58
CA ASN A 7 17.68 12.55 -3.69
C ASN A 7 17.77 12.99 -2.21
N ASP A 8 17.35 14.21 -1.88
CA ASP A 8 16.90 14.46 -0.52
C ASP A 8 15.66 13.58 -0.33
N ALA A 9 15.89 12.38 0.20
CA ALA A 9 14.86 11.57 0.83
C ALA A 9 14.31 12.39 2.00
N LYS A 10 13.50 13.40 1.66
CA LYS A 10 12.69 14.15 2.60
C LYS A 10 11.67 13.16 3.12
N PHE A 11 12.08 12.41 4.14
CA PHE A 11 11.19 11.61 4.96
C PHE A 11 10.17 12.56 5.57
N GLY A 12 8.96 12.57 4.98
CA GLY A 12 7.88 13.49 5.29
C GLY A 12 6.70 13.31 4.34
N PHE A 13 5.58 13.98 4.64
CA PHE A 13 4.37 14.00 3.81
C PHE A 13 4.62 14.76 2.51
N THR A 14 5.34 14.14 1.57
CA THR A 14 5.54 14.66 0.23
C THR A 14 4.45 14.11 -0.69
N PRO A 15 4.01 14.88 -1.70
CA PRO A 15 2.97 14.43 -2.65
C PRO A 15 3.33 13.11 -3.35
N GLN A 16 4.63 12.87 -3.55
CA GLN A 16 5.13 11.62 -4.10
C GLN A 16 4.86 10.45 -3.14
N ALA A 17 5.20 10.58 -1.85
CA ALA A 17 4.96 9.54 -0.84
C ALA A 17 3.47 9.21 -0.66
N GLU A 18 2.59 10.21 -0.71
CA GLU A 18 1.14 10.02 -0.65
C GLU A 18 0.62 9.21 -1.85
N ASN A 19 1.09 9.52 -3.06
CA ASN A 19 0.70 8.79 -4.26
C ASN A 19 1.21 7.33 -4.25
N TRP A 20 2.44 7.11 -3.76
CA TRP A 20 2.96 5.77 -3.54
C TRP A 20 2.15 5.00 -2.50
N ASN A 21 1.80 5.62 -1.36
CA ASN A 21 0.99 4.98 -0.32
C ASN A 21 -0.42 4.63 -0.84
N GLY A 22 -1.06 5.53 -1.59
CA GLY A 22 -2.37 5.26 -2.22
C GLY A 22 -2.34 4.08 -3.19
N ARG A 23 -1.27 3.94 -3.99
CA ARG A 23 -1.10 2.79 -4.90
C ARG A 23 -0.88 1.48 -4.14
N LEU A 24 -0.06 1.50 -3.09
CA LEU A 24 0.17 0.35 -2.24
C LEU A 24 -1.13 -0.08 -1.53
N ALA A 25 -1.95 0.86 -1.08
CA ALA A 25 -3.25 0.58 -0.48
C ALA A 25 -4.22 -0.07 -1.48
N MET A 26 -4.31 0.43 -2.71
CA MET A 26 -5.13 -0.17 -3.77
C MET A 26 -4.69 -1.61 -4.09
N ILE A 27 -3.38 -1.85 -4.19
CA ILE A 27 -2.83 -3.20 -4.42
C ILE A 27 -3.14 -4.11 -3.24
N GLY A 28 -2.95 -3.64 -2.00
CA GLY A 28 -3.27 -4.40 -0.79
C GLY A 28 -4.75 -4.78 -0.70
N PHE A 29 -5.65 -3.88 -1.09
CA PHE A 29 -7.08 -4.15 -1.13
C PHE A 29 -7.45 -5.19 -2.18
N VAL A 30 -6.89 -5.09 -3.39
CA VAL A 30 -7.12 -6.10 -4.45
C VAL A 30 -6.53 -7.46 -4.05
N ALA A 31 -5.34 -7.48 -3.44
CA ALA A 31 -4.73 -8.71 -2.94
C ALA A 31 -5.59 -9.35 -1.83
N ALA A 32 -6.17 -8.55 -0.94
CA ALA A 32 -7.11 -9.02 0.08
C ALA A 32 -8.34 -9.66 -0.56
N LEU A 33 -8.99 -8.98 -1.51
CA LEU A 33 -10.15 -9.52 -2.23
C LEU A 33 -9.85 -10.82 -2.99
N ILE A 34 -8.68 -10.91 -3.64
CA ILE A 34 -8.24 -12.13 -4.32
C ILE A 34 -8.03 -13.27 -3.30
N THR A 35 -7.42 -12.96 -2.16
CA THR A 35 -7.19 -13.94 -1.09
C THR A 35 -8.50 -14.47 -0.53
N GLU A 36 -9.51 -13.60 -0.35
CA GLU A 36 -10.87 -14.01 0.04
C GLU A 36 -11.52 -14.91 -1.01
N PHE A 37 -11.40 -14.56 -2.29
CA PHE A 37 -11.99 -15.32 -3.38
C PHE A 37 -11.36 -16.72 -3.54
N VAL A 38 -10.04 -16.82 -3.42
CA VAL A 38 -9.31 -18.09 -3.55
C VAL A 38 -9.53 -19.00 -2.34
N THR A 39 -9.61 -18.43 -1.13
CA THR A 39 -9.74 -19.22 0.11
C THR A 39 -11.19 -19.58 0.43
N GLY A 40 -12.19 -18.88 -0.15
CA GLY A 40 -13.61 -19.09 0.15
C GLY A 40 -13.98 -18.79 1.61
N GLN A 41 -13.07 -18.14 2.33
CA GLN A 41 -13.14 -17.75 3.72
C GLN A 41 -12.74 -16.27 3.75
N GLY A 42 -13.65 -15.40 4.17
CA GLY A 42 -13.41 -13.95 4.18
C GLY A 42 -12.17 -13.58 5.01
N VAL A 43 -11.62 -12.38 4.82
CA VAL A 43 -10.39 -11.92 5.53
C VAL A 43 -10.50 -12.13 7.04
N LEU A 44 -11.72 -12.05 7.58
CA LEU A 44 -12.04 -12.30 8.99
C LEU A 44 -11.72 -13.73 9.47
N HIS A 45 -11.86 -14.75 8.63
CA HIS A 45 -11.49 -16.13 8.96
C HIS A 45 -9.97 -16.37 8.83
N PHE A 46 -9.30 -15.71 7.86
CA PHE A 46 -7.83 -15.73 7.80
C PHE A 46 -7.19 -15.10 9.05
N TRP A 47 -7.86 -14.10 9.64
CA TRP A 47 -7.48 -13.48 10.91
C TRP A 47 -8.00 -14.22 12.17
N GLY A 48 -8.73 -15.33 12.01
CA GLY A 48 -9.22 -16.16 13.13
C GLY A 48 -10.29 -15.51 14.01
N LEU A 49 -11.02 -14.52 13.49
CA LEU A 49 -12.09 -13.83 14.22
C LEU A 49 -13.46 -14.54 14.15
N LEU A 50 -13.58 -15.60 13.34
CA LEU A 50 -14.79 -16.40 13.16
C LEU A 50 -14.45 -17.87 13.07
#